data_AF-A0A1B8AW52-F1
#
_entry.id   AF-A0A1B8AW52-F1
#
_cell.length_a   1.000
_cell.length_b   1.000
_cell.length_c   1.000
_cell.angle_alpha   90.00
_cell.angle_beta   90.00
_cell.angle_gamma   90.00
#
_symmetry.space_group_name_H-M   'P 1'
#
loop_
_entity.id
_entity.type
_entity.pdbx_description
1 polymer ?
#
loop_
_entity_poly.entity_id
_entity_poly.type
_entity_poly.pdbx_seq_one_letter_code
_entity_poly.pdbx_strand_id
1 'polypeptide(L)'
;MKVTNAILPLFASQAVAQVIDIQIGDTATLGLMREAAQAEKSGDHARAAELRDLLSKSRGPSRETTRWETECSVSSNINAEIYVVPDPLHAPKEIAWAMDYLDRYWTTDDGGELPYPGDFDRFMHSDGFRILRMDYKELPWAVRNYREELLKEGTKMERKFIAELDGVAFFAPGVVTWLAPLFAGSDVKPGQNACEDELVDFSNWDKKNTGSPDVKFSFNYGGRMQVGNSIGIQVNAKKSVKQGPTRQTEGTTKKAAEGEAEAGEL
;
A
#
# COMPACT_ATOMS: atom_id res chain seq x y z
N MET A 1 -19.96 -59.62 28.90
CA MET A 1 -20.50 -58.96 27.68
C MET A 1 -20.54 -57.47 27.93
N LYS A 2 -20.15 -56.69 26.92
CA LYS A 2 -19.62 -55.32 27.01
C LYS A 2 -20.71 -54.26 27.13
N VAL A 3 -20.49 -53.28 28.00
CA VAL A 3 -21.19 -51.99 28.06
C VAL A 3 -20.62 -51.09 26.98
N THR A 4 -21.43 -50.71 25.99
CA THR A 4 -21.05 -49.72 24.97
C THR A 4 -21.69 -48.38 25.31
N ASN A 5 -20.85 -47.49 25.86
CA ASN A 5 -21.00 -46.05 25.75
C ASN A 5 -20.96 -45.67 24.27
N ALA A 6 -21.97 -44.94 23.79
CA ALA A 6 -21.88 -44.20 22.54
C ALA A 6 -22.19 -42.73 22.84
N ILE A 7 -21.11 -41.98 22.92
CA ILE A 7 -21.01 -40.55 23.15
C ILE A 7 -21.46 -39.82 21.86
N LEU A 8 -22.23 -38.75 22.03
CA LEU A 8 -22.61 -37.75 21.03
C LEU A 8 -21.45 -37.33 20.11
N PRO A 9 -21.66 -37.18 18.78
CA PRO A 9 -20.84 -36.31 17.97
C PRO A 9 -21.56 -34.96 17.81
N LEU A 10 -21.36 -34.07 18.79
CA LEU A 10 -21.38 -32.64 18.53
C LEU A 10 -19.91 -32.22 18.33
N PHE A 11 -19.69 -31.15 17.56
CA PHE A 11 -18.39 -30.57 17.16
C PHE A 11 -17.80 -31.08 15.84
N ALA A 12 -18.42 -30.65 14.74
CA ALA A 12 -17.68 -30.26 13.55
C ALA A 12 -17.77 -28.73 13.41
N SER A 13 -17.11 -28.02 14.33
CA SER A 13 -16.81 -26.61 14.12
C SER A 13 -15.76 -26.55 13.01
N GLN A 14 -16.20 -26.19 11.80
CA GLN A 14 -15.31 -25.86 10.71
C GLN A 14 -14.44 -24.68 11.16
N ALA A 15 -13.19 -24.97 11.52
CA ALA A 15 -12.18 -23.95 11.68
C ALA A 15 -11.98 -23.30 10.30
N VAL A 16 -12.63 -22.15 10.09
CA VAL A 16 -12.29 -21.26 8.99
C VAL A 16 -10.82 -20.94 9.17
N ALA A 17 -9.99 -21.33 8.21
CA ALA A 17 -8.57 -21.04 8.22
C ALA A 17 -8.41 -19.52 8.34
N GLN A 18 -8.00 -19.05 9.52
CA GLN A 18 -7.62 -17.66 9.75
C GLN A 18 -6.27 -17.46 9.07
N VAL A 19 -6.28 -16.99 7.83
CA VAL A 19 -5.05 -16.57 7.15
C VAL A 19 -4.73 -15.15 7.60
N ILE A 20 -3.99 -15.06 8.71
CA ILE A 20 -3.46 -13.78 9.19
C ILE A 20 -2.12 -13.52 8.50
N ASP A 21 -2.13 -12.80 7.37
CA ASP A 21 -0.89 -12.35 6.70
C ASP A 21 -0.58 -10.90 7.07
N ILE A 22 0.10 -10.70 8.19
CA ILE A 22 0.56 -9.38 8.64
C ILE A 22 1.82 -8.99 7.85
N GLN A 23 1.69 -8.04 6.93
CA GLN A 23 2.82 -7.48 6.17
C GLN A 23 3.12 -6.04 6.61
N ILE A 24 3.97 -5.85 7.62
CA ILE A 24 4.31 -4.51 8.13
C ILE A 24 5.62 -4.03 7.48
N GLY A 25 5.56 -3.06 6.56
CA GLY A 25 6.73 -2.33 6.02
C GLY A 25 6.79 -2.24 4.48
N ASP A 26 7.95 -1.85 3.95
CA ASP A 26 8.20 -1.76 2.50
C ASP A 26 7.99 -3.14 1.84
N THR A 27 6.87 -3.30 1.13
CA THR A 27 6.39 -4.58 0.59
C THR A 27 7.36 -5.17 -0.43
N ALA A 28 8.10 -4.35 -1.16
CA ALA A 28 9.14 -4.83 -2.08
C ALA A 28 10.32 -5.42 -1.30
N THR A 29 10.79 -4.74 -0.26
CA THR A 29 11.88 -5.20 0.60
C THR A 29 11.46 -6.45 1.40
N LEU A 30 10.25 -6.47 1.96
CA LEU A 30 9.72 -7.62 2.69
C LEU A 30 9.44 -8.82 1.79
N GLY A 31 8.95 -8.58 0.57
CA GLY A 31 8.79 -9.60 -0.46
C GLY A 31 10.13 -10.25 -0.80
N LEU A 32 11.16 -9.44 -1.09
CA LEU A 32 12.52 -9.92 -1.34
C LEU A 32 13.09 -10.68 -0.13
N MET A 33 12.85 -10.23 1.10
CA MET A 33 13.28 -10.94 2.31
C MET A 33 12.57 -12.28 2.48
N ARG A 34 11.26 -12.34 2.20
CA ARG A 34 10.46 -13.57 2.29
C ARG A 34 10.85 -14.56 1.20
N GLU A 35 11.07 -14.11 -0.03
CA GLU A 35 11.58 -14.93 -1.12
C GLU A 35 12.99 -15.45 -0.84
N ALA A 36 13.87 -14.62 -0.26
CA ALA A 36 15.20 -15.05 0.13
C ALA A 36 15.13 -16.15 1.20
N ALA A 37 14.27 -15.98 2.21
CA ALA A 37 14.05 -16.99 3.26
C ALA A 37 13.42 -18.29 2.72
N GLN A 38 12.53 -18.19 1.72
CA GLN A 38 11.92 -19.35 1.05
C GLN A 38 12.98 -20.13 0.25
N ALA A 39 13.81 -19.42 -0.52
CA ALA A 39 14.90 -19.99 -1.30
C ALA A 39 15.93 -20.70 -0.41
N GLU A 40 16.24 -20.15 0.77
CA GLU A 40 17.08 -20.84 1.76
C GLU A 40 16.44 -22.11 2.29
N LYS A 41 15.15 -22.07 2.64
CA LYS A 41 14.43 -23.25 3.14
C LYS A 41 14.32 -24.35 2.09
N SER A 42 14.27 -24.01 0.80
CA SER A 42 14.24 -24.97 -0.30
C SER A 42 15.62 -25.45 -0.75
N GLY A 43 16.71 -24.98 -0.14
CA GLY A 43 18.09 -25.34 -0.52
C GLY A 43 18.61 -24.64 -1.79
N ASP A 44 17.88 -23.65 -2.31
CA ASP A 44 18.30 -22.83 -3.44
C ASP A 44 19.16 -21.65 -2.96
N HIS A 45 20.38 -22.00 -2.55
CA HIS A 45 21.32 -21.03 -1.98
C HIS A 45 21.79 -19.97 -3.00
N ALA A 46 21.78 -20.29 -4.29
CA ALA A 46 22.16 -19.36 -5.36
C ALA A 46 21.12 -18.23 -5.47
N ARG A 47 19.83 -18.58 -5.53
CA ARG A 47 18.74 -17.60 -5.55
C ARG A 47 18.65 -16.80 -4.26
N ALA A 48 18.86 -17.43 -3.10
CA ALA A 48 18.89 -16.72 -1.83
C ALA A 48 20.01 -15.67 -1.77
N ALA A 49 21.19 -15.96 -2.34
CA ALA A 49 22.30 -15.02 -2.40
C ALA A 49 22.02 -13.84 -3.35
N GLU A 50 21.41 -14.09 -4.51
CA GLU A 50 20.99 -13.06 -5.46
C GLU A 50 19.98 -12.10 -4.84
N LEU A 51 18.95 -12.63 -4.17
CA LEU A 51 17.92 -11.83 -3.50
C LEU A 51 18.50 -10.97 -2.36
N ARG A 52 19.51 -11.48 -1.64
CA ARG A 52 20.24 -10.72 -0.62
C ARG A 52 21.12 -9.62 -1.19
N ASP A 53 21.75 -9.86 -2.33
CA ASP A 53 22.54 -8.86 -3.04
C ASP A 53 21.64 -7.75 -3.61
N LEU A 54 20.45 -8.09 -4.10
CA LEU A 54 19.40 -7.12 -4.42
C LEU A 54 18.98 -6.28 -3.20
N LEU A 55 18.78 -6.92 -2.05
CA LEU A 55 18.49 -6.22 -0.79
C LEU A 55 19.62 -5.29 -0.36
N SER A 56 20.88 -5.70 -0.53
CA SER A 56 22.05 -4.87 -0.18
C SER A 56 22.24 -3.69 -1.14
N LYS A 57 21.99 -3.88 -2.43
CA LYS A 57 22.07 -2.84 -3.47
C LYS A 57 20.91 -1.86 -3.44
N SER A 58 19.74 -2.28 -2.98
CA SER A 58 18.60 -1.39 -2.71
C SER A 58 18.91 -0.37 -1.60
N ARG A 59 19.83 -0.71 -0.68
CA ARG A 59 20.51 0.24 0.20
C ARG A 59 21.69 0.85 -0.58
N GLY A 60 21.38 1.81 -1.46
CA GLY A 60 22.38 2.43 -2.33
C GLY A 60 23.65 2.91 -1.60
N PRO A 61 24.77 3.09 -2.33
CA PRO A 61 26.02 3.58 -1.77
C PRO A 61 25.78 4.90 -1.03
N SER A 62 26.43 5.08 0.11
CA SER A 62 26.34 6.24 1.00
C SER A 62 26.62 7.55 0.26
N ARG A 63 25.63 8.07 -0.48
CA ARG A 63 25.53 9.49 -0.80
C ARG A 63 25.29 10.19 0.52
N GLU A 64 25.96 11.33 0.73
CA GLU A 64 25.80 12.24 1.86
C GLU A 64 24.41 12.08 2.48
N THR A 65 24.37 11.76 3.78
CA THR A 65 23.13 11.47 4.51
C THR A 65 22.24 12.70 4.46
N THR A 66 21.51 12.81 3.35
CA THR A 66 20.48 13.80 3.13
C THR A 66 19.44 13.46 4.17
N ARG A 67 19.40 14.25 5.24
CA ARG A 67 18.44 14.05 6.32
C ARG A 67 17.10 14.55 5.81
N TRP A 68 16.15 13.64 5.73
CA TRP A 68 14.76 13.94 5.41
C TRP A 68 13.99 14.01 6.72
N GLU A 69 13.30 15.10 6.96
CA GLU A 69 12.39 15.26 8.09
C GLU A 69 10.96 15.01 7.61
N THR A 70 10.18 14.23 8.36
CA THR A 70 8.78 14.01 8.03
C THR A 70 8.00 15.24 8.45
N GLU A 71 7.43 15.96 7.49
CA GLU A 71 6.59 17.13 7.73
C GLU A 71 5.18 16.68 8.13
N CYS A 72 4.65 15.67 7.44
CA CYS A 72 3.38 15.05 7.78
C CYS A 72 3.33 13.57 7.41
N SER A 73 2.47 12.82 8.11
CA SER A 73 2.17 11.43 7.83
C SER A 73 0.71 11.15 8.17
N VAL A 74 0.03 10.40 7.32
CA VAL A 74 -1.34 9.92 7.54
C VAL A 74 -1.38 8.42 7.35
N SER A 75 -2.32 7.78 8.03
CA SER A 75 -2.54 6.35 7.97
C SER A 75 -4.03 6.07 8.00
N SER A 76 -4.47 5.12 7.17
CA SER A 76 -5.86 4.68 7.12
C SER A 76 -5.95 3.16 7.14
N ASN A 77 -7.07 2.66 7.66
CA ASN A 77 -7.49 1.27 7.51
C ASN A 77 -8.70 1.18 6.58
N ILE A 78 -8.55 0.43 5.50
CA ILE A 78 -9.63 0.08 4.57
C ILE A 78 -10.16 -1.28 5.00
N ASN A 79 -11.47 -1.41 5.15
CA ASN A 79 -12.13 -2.68 5.38
C ASN A 79 -12.97 -3.02 4.14
N ALA A 80 -12.76 -4.21 3.59
CA ALA A 80 -13.49 -4.69 2.43
C ALA A 80 -13.78 -6.18 2.57
N GLU A 81 -14.62 -6.71 1.70
CA GLU A 81 -14.69 -8.13 1.42
C GLU A 81 -13.71 -8.49 0.31
N ILE A 82 -13.09 -9.66 0.36
CA ILE A 82 -12.19 -10.19 -0.66
C ILE A 82 -12.69 -11.55 -1.14
N TYR A 83 -12.76 -11.70 -2.46
CA TYR A 83 -13.23 -12.91 -3.12
C TYR A 83 -12.20 -13.41 -4.11
N VAL A 84 -11.95 -14.73 -4.11
CA VAL A 84 -11.19 -15.41 -5.16
C VAL A 84 -12.17 -15.85 -6.23
N VAL A 85 -11.91 -15.45 -7.47
CA VAL A 85 -12.76 -15.79 -8.62
C VAL A 85 -11.91 -16.56 -9.63
N PRO A 86 -12.11 -17.89 -9.75
CA PRO A 86 -11.37 -18.70 -10.71
C PRO A 86 -11.64 -18.27 -12.16
N ASP A 87 -12.91 -18.02 -12.47
CA ASP A 87 -13.40 -17.49 -13.74
C ASP A 87 -14.82 -16.91 -13.53
N PRO A 88 -15.32 -16.08 -14.47
CA PRO A 88 -16.62 -15.44 -14.32
C PRO A 88 -17.81 -16.39 -14.16
N LEU A 89 -17.76 -17.60 -14.73
CA LEU A 89 -18.85 -18.59 -14.65
C LEU A 89 -18.89 -19.31 -13.30
N HIS A 90 -17.76 -19.38 -12.60
CA HIS A 90 -17.61 -20.05 -11.31
C HIS A 90 -17.39 -19.08 -10.14
N ALA A 91 -17.93 -17.87 -10.22
CA ALA A 91 -17.79 -16.88 -9.16
C ALA A 91 -18.55 -17.26 -7.88
N PRO A 92 -18.05 -16.83 -6.68
CA PRO A 92 -18.76 -16.99 -5.42
C PRO A 92 -20.18 -16.39 -5.46
N LYS A 93 -21.13 -17.03 -4.77
CA LYS A 93 -22.56 -16.66 -4.81
C LYS A 93 -22.81 -15.21 -4.38
N GLU A 94 -21.98 -14.69 -3.48
CA GLU A 94 -22.05 -13.35 -2.91
C GLU A 94 -21.82 -12.25 -3.96
N ILE A 95 -21.06 -12.56 -5.01
CA ILE A 95 -20.70 -11.61 -6.09
C ILE A 95 -21.17 -12.06 -7.47
N ALA A 96 -21.66 -13.29 -7.61
CA ALA A 96 -22.10 -13.87 -8.89
C ALA A 96 -23.10 -12.98 -9.65
N TRP A 97 -23.98 -12.28 -8.94
CA TRP A 97 -24.96 -11.35 -9.53
C TRP A 97 -24.32 -10.17 -10.27
N ALA A 98 -23.11 -9.75 -9.88
CA ALA A 98 -22.39 -8.64 -10.49
C ALA A 98 -21.48 -9.08 -11.64
N MET A 99 -21.22 -10.38 -11.78
CA MET A 99 -20.15 -10.87 -12.64
C MET A 99 -20.36 -10.60 -14.13
N ASP A 100 -21.59 -10.70 -14.63
CA ASP A 100 -21.88 -10.35 -16.02
C ASP A 100 -21.50 -8.90 -16.35
N TYR A 101 -21.69 -8.00 -15.39
CA TYR A 101 -21.28 -6.61 -15.53
C TYR A 101 -19.76 -6.46 -15.40
N LEU A 102 -19.16 -7.08 -14.37
CA LEU A 102 -17.74 -6.95 -14.07
C LEU A 102 -16.84 -7.56 -15.17
N ASP A 103 -17.23 -8.71 -15.73
CA ASP A 103 -16.57 -9.35 -16.87
C ASP A 103 -16.52 -8.39 -18.05
N ARG A 104 -17.67 -7.83 -18.46
CA ARG A 104 -17.74 -6.82 -19.53
C ARG A 104 -16.95 -5.55 -19.20
N TYR A 105 -17.02 -5.08 -17.95
CA TYR A 105 -16.34 -3.86 -17.51
C TYR A 105 -14.82 -3.99 -17.64
N TRP A 106 -14.28 -5.16 -17.29
CA TRP A 106 -12.85 -5.48 -17.34
C TRP A 106 -12.40 -6.18 -18.63
N THR A 107 -13.26 -6.42 -19.63
CA THR A 107 -12.80 -6.91 -20.94
C THR A 107 -12.12 -5.78 -21.74
N THR A 108 -11.09 -6.02 -22.58
CA THR A 108 -10.61 -4.99 -23.54
C THR A 108 -11.66 -4.71 -24.64
N ASP A 109 -11.54 -3.56 -25.31
CA ASP A 109 -12.40 -3.20 -26.45
C ASP A 109 -12.20 -4.11 -27.69
N ASP A 110 -11.04 -4.79 -27.79
CA ASP A 110 -10.71 -5.72 -28.89
C ASP A 110 -11.11 -7.18 -28.57
N GLY A 111 -11.85 -7.41 -27.48
CA GLY A 111 -12.24 -8.74 -27.03
C GLY A 111 -11.10 -9.58 -26.45
N GLY A 112 -9.92 -9.00 -26.30
CA GLY A 112 -8.84 -9.58 -25.49
C GLY A 112 -9.11 -9.40 -23.99
N GLU A 113 -8.55 -10.28 -23.17
CA GLU A 113 -8.52 -10.08 -21.72
C GLU A 113 -7.75 -8.78 -21.45
N LEU A 114 -8.36 -7.75 -20.83
CA LEU A 114 -7.49 -6.97 -19.95
C LEU A 114 -7.18 -7.98 -18.86
N PRO A 115 -5.92 -8.15 -18.48
CA PRO A 115 -5.62 -9.01 -17.35
C PRO A 115 -6.46 -8.47 -16.20
N TYR A 116 -7.39 -9.33 -15.78
CA TYR A 116 -8.28 -9.07 -14.67
C TYR A 116 -7.46 -8.50 -13.51
N PRO A 117 -8.05 -7.57 -12.76
CA PRO A 117 -7.24 -6.75 -11.89
C PRO A 117 -6.66 -7.67 -10.78
N GLY A 118 -5.34 -7.62 -10.62
CA GLY A 118 -4.56 -8.70 -9.99
C GLY A 118 -4.45 -8.62 -8.45
N ASP A 119 -3.54 -9.39 -7.85
CA ASP A 119 -3.34 -9.39 -6.39
C ASP A 119 -2.49 -8.19 -5.91
N PHE A 120 -2.29 -8.06 -4.60
CA PHE A 120 -1.52 -6.96 -3.99
C PHE A 120 -0.09 -6.83 -4.56
N ASP A 121 0.51 -7.96 -4.90
CA ASP A 121 1.89 -8.05 -5.39
C ASP A 121 1.99 -7.99 -6.93
N ARG A 122 0.84 -8.06 -7.64
CA ARG A 122 0.79 -8.13 -9.10
C ARG A 122 -0.45 -7.43 -9.63
N PHE A 123 -0.25 -6.30 -10.30
CA PHE A 123 -1.34 -5.52 -10.87
C PHE A 123 -2.19 -6.29 -11.90
N MET A 124 -1.58 -7.26 -12.59
CA MET A 124 -2.17 -8.04 -13.69
C MET A 124 -1.71 -9.51 -13.55
N HIS A 125 -2.61 -10.50 -13.63
CA HIS A 125 -2.26 -11.93 -13.45
C HIS A 125 -2.75 -12.82 -14.59
N SER A 126 -2.12 -14.00 -14.74
CA SER A 126 -2.48 -15.08 -15.67
C SER A 126 -3.29 -16.23 -15.07
N ASP A 127 -3.49 -16.26 -13.74
CA ASP A 127 -3.84 -17.50 -13.00
C ASP A 127 -5.11 -17.31 -12.12
N GLY A 128 -5.99 -16.38 -12.52
CA GLY A 128 -7.19 -16.01 -11.78
C GLY A 128 -7.07 -14.65 -11.09
N PHE A 129 -8.19 -14.16 -10.53
CA PHE A 129 -8.30 -12.80 -10.01
C PHE A 129 -8.96 -12.74 -8.64
N ARG A 130 -8.61 -11.68 -7.89
CA ARG A 130 -9.19 -11.37 -6.58
C ARG A 130 -9.95 -10.08 -6.68
N ILE A 131 -11.17 -10.08 -6.16
CA ILE A 131 -12.03 -8.91 -6.14
C ILE A 131 -12.20 -8.44 -4.72
N LEU A 132 -11.84 -7.19 -4.47
CA LEU A 132 -12.29 -6.44 -3.30
C LEU A 132 -13.67 -5.87 -3.58
N ARG A 133 -14.56 -6.03 -2.60
CA ARG A 133 -15.93 -5.51 -2.61
C ARG A 133 -16.14 -4.67 -1.36
N MET A 134 -16.72 -3.48 -1.51
CA MET A 134 -17.19 -2.68 -0.39
C MET A 134 -18.31 -1.73 -0.83
N ASP A 135 -19.02 -1.14 0.13
CA ASP A 135 -19.99 -0.08 -0.16
C ASP A 135 -19.27 1.11 -0.83
N TYR A 136 -19.78 1.60 -1.97
CA TYR A 136 -19.13 2.68 -2.71
C TYR A 136 -18.99 3.96 -1.87
N LYS A 137 -19.97 4.25 -1.01
CA LYS A 137 -19.93 5.38 -0.06
C LYS A 137 -18.80 5.28 0.97
N GLU A 138 -18.30 4.07 1.24
CA GLU A 138 -17.22 3.81 2.20
C GLU A 138 -15.83 3.95 1.56
N LEU A 139 -15.75 4.09 0.23
CA LEU A 139 -14.50 4.48 -0.41
C LEU A 139 -14.08 5.88 0.07
N PRO A 140 -12.77 6.07 0.34
CA PRO A 140 -12.21 7.38 0.64
C PRO A 140 -12.66 8.43 -0.37
N TRP A 141 -12.98 9.64 0.10
CA TRP A 141 -13.43 10.71 -0.79
C TRP A 141 -12.42 10.97 -1.93
N ALA A 142 -11.13 10.96 -1.62
CA ALA A 142 -10.06 11.16 -2.61
C ALA A 142 -10.07 10.06 -3.70
N VAL A 143 -10.33 8.80 -3.32
CA VAL A 143 -10.45 7.68 -4.27
C VAL A 143 -11.67 7.83 -5.16
N ARG A 144 -12.82 8.24 -4.58
CA ARG A 144 -14.03 8.53 -5.37
C ARG A 144 -13.83 9.69 -6.32
N ASN A 145 -13.27 10.80 -5.86
CA ASN A 145 -12.99 11.97 -6.70
C ASN A 145 -12.05 11.60 -7.85
N TYR A 146 -10.98 10.88 -7.55
CA TYR A 146 -10.04 10.40 -8.56
C TYR A 146 -10.69 9.47 -9.60
N ARG A 147 -11.59 8.57 -9.18
CA ARG A 147 -12.37 7.75 -10.11
C ARG A 147 -13.20 8.63 -11.07
N GLU A 148 -13.91 9.62 -10.53
CA GLU A 148 -14.73 10.53 -11.37
C GLU A 148 -13.88 11.34 -12.36
N GLU A 149 -12.65 11.69 -11.99
CA GLU A 149 -11.68 12.32 -12.90
C GLU A 149 -11.19 11.34 -13.97
N LEU A 150 -10.83 10.11 -13.59
CA LEU A 150 -10.41 9.08 -14.53
C LEU A 150 -11.48 8.74 -15.56
N LEU A 151 -12.76 8.73 -15.17
CA LEU A 151 -13.87 8.52 -16.10
C LEU A 151 -13.91 9.58 -17.21
N LYS A 152 -13.48 10.82 -16.93
CA LYS A 152 -13.44 11.92 -17.89
C LYS A 152 -12.15 11.91 -18.70
N GLU A 153 -11.02 11.84 -18.02
CA GLU A 153 -9.70 12.20 -18.58
C GLU A 153 -8.69 11.05 -18.55
N GLY A 154 -8.97 9.99 -17.81
CA GLY A 154 -8.11 8.83 -17.67
C GLY A 154 -7.98 8.02 -18.97
N THR A 155 -6.94 7.20 -19.05
CA THR A 155 -6.77 6.22 -20.12
C THR A 155 -7.88 5.16 -20.08
N LYS A 156 -8.03 4.40 -21.18
CA LYS A 156 -8.98 3.27 -21.26
C LYS A 156 -8.78 2.25 -20.11
N MET A 157 -7.53 2.09 -19.65
CA MET A 157 -7.19 1.18 -18.56
C MET A 157 -7.56 1.77 -17.19
N GLU A 158 -7.18 3.02 -16.92
CA GLU A 158 -7.40 3.65 -15.61
C GLU A 158 -8.88 3.78 -15.26
N ARG A 159 -9.72 4.07 -16.26
CA ARG A 159 -11.19 4.09 -16.12
C ARG A 159 -11.74 2.80 -15.51
N LYS A 160 -11.03 1.68 -15.68
CA LYS A 160 -11.46 0.35 -15.25
C LYS A 160 -10.96 -0.06 -13.86
N PHE A 161 -10.21 0.79 -13.16
CA PHE A 161 -9.65 0.44 -11.84
C PHE A 161 -10.71 0.16 -10.78
N ILE A 162 -11.78 0.96 -10.75
CA ILE A 162 -12.86 0.82 -9.77
C ILE A 162 -14.18 0.77 -10.54
N ALA A 163 -14.79 -0.42 -10.55
CA ALA A 163 -16.13 -0.63 -11.05
C ALA A 163 -17.14 -0.26 -9.97
N GLU A 164 -18.26 0.33 -10.37
CA GLU A 164 -19.38 0.64 -9.47
C GLU A 164 -20.64 0.04 -10.06
N LEU A 165 -21.34 -0.79 -9.27
CA LEU A 165 -22.63 -1.35 -9.64
C LEU A 165 -23.53 -1.33 -8.41
N ASP A 166 -24.73 -0.75 -8.54
CA ASP A 166 -25.75 -0.68 -7.49
C ASP A 166 -25.23 -0.15 -6.13
N GLY A 167 -24.35 0.85 -6.18
CA GLY A 167 -23.75 1.47 -4.99
C GLY A 167 -22.66 0.62 -4.32
N VAL A 168 -22.19 -0.44 -4.98
CA VAL A 168 -21.10 -1.30 -4.53
C VAL A 168 -19.87 -1.04 -5.39
N ALA A 169 -18.72 -0.84 -4.75
CA ALA A 169 -17.43 -0.74 -5.40
C ALA A 169 -16.79 -2.12 -5.56
N PHE A 170 -16.27 -2.39 -6.75
CA PHE A 170 -15.47 -3.57 -7.05
C PHE A 170 -14.13 -3.16 -7.66
N PHE A 171 -13.05 -3.67 -7.10
CA PHE A 171 -11.70 -3.35 -7.57
C PHE A 171 -10.74 -4.46 -7.14
N ALA A 172 -9.55 -4.50 -7.73
CA ALA A 172 -8.56 -5.45 -7.30
C ALA A 172 -7.74 -4.98 -6.11
N PRO A 173 -7.16 -5.93 -5.36
CA PRO A 173 -6.07 -5.62 -4.44
C PRO A 173 -4.94 -4.78 -5.03
N GLY A 174 -4.51 -5.05 -6.28
CA GLY A 174 -3.48 -4.26 -6.94
C GLY A 174 -3.83 -2.77 -7.13
N VAL A 175 -5.12 -2.42 -7.19
CA VAL A 175 -5.58 -1.03 -7.25
C VAL A 175 -5.33 -0.32 -5.92
N VAL A 176 -5.42 -1.02 -4.79
CA VAL A 176 -5.06 -0.45 -3.48
C VAL A 176 -3.58 -0.12 -3.43
N THR A 177 -2.71 -0.94 -4.01
CA THR A 177 -1.28 -0.64 -4.13
C THR A 177 -1.03 0.58 -5.01
N TRP A 178 -1.73 0.70 -6.14
CA TRP A 178 -1.55 1.80 -7.09
C TRP A 178 -2.07 3.14 -6.56
N LEU A 179 -3.24 3.11 -5.92
CA LEU A 179 -3.90 4.28 -5.34
C LEU A 179 -3.63 4.43 -3.83
N ALA A 180 -2.59 3.75 -3.33
CA ALA A 180 -2.25 3.71 -1.91
C ALA A 180 -2.24 5.09 -1.24
N PRO A 181 -1.69 6.16 -1.85
CA PRO A 181 -1.77 7.49 -1.26
C PRO A 181 -3.19 8.01 -1.01
N LEU A 182 -4.09 7.81 -1.98
CA LEU A 182 -5.48 8.25 -1.88
C LEU A 182 -6.24 7.46 -0.82
N PHE A 183 -5.90 6.19 -0.66
CA PHE A 183 -6.45 5.36 0.41
C PHE A 183 -5.93 5.76 1.79
N ALA A 184 -4.64 6.07 1.92
CA ALA A 184 -4.04 6.52 3.19
C ALA A 184 -4.68 7.83 3.71
N GLY A 185 -5.15 8.68 2.81
CA GLY A 185 -5.86 9.92 3.12
C GLY A 185 -7.36 9.75 3.40
N SER A 186 -7.88 8.57 3.77
CA SER A 186 -9.34 8.41 4.00
C SER A 186 -9.90 9.31 5.10
N ASP A 187 -9.09 9.51 6.14
CA ASP A 187 -9.49 10.24 7.36
C ASP A 187 -9.16 11.73 7.26
N VAL A 188 -8.52 12.12 6.15
CA VAL A 188 -8.12 13.47 5.80
C VAL A 188 -9.30 14.20 5.19
N LYS A 189 -9.68 15.34 5.76
CA LYS A 189 -10.71 16.22 5.20
C LYS A 189 -10.06 17.43 4.56
N PRO A 190 -10.34 17.72 3.26
CA PRO A 190 -9.76 18.88 2.59
C PRO A 190 -9.94 20.17 3.39
N GLY A 191 -8.87 20.95 3.52
CA GLY A 191 -8.87 22.24 4.23
C GLY A 191 -8.89 22.17 5.77
N GLN A 192 -8.71 21.00 6.41
CA GLN A 192 -8.63 20.90 7.88
C GLN A 192 -7.20 20.79 8.44
N ASN A 193 -6.21 20.27 7.68
CA ASN A 193 -4.81 20.24 8.10
C ASN A 193 -3.83 20.72 7.01
N ALA A 194 -2.72 21.31 7.45
CA ALA A 194 -1.80 22.09 6.61
C ALA A 194 -1.06 21.30 5.49
N CYS A 195 -0.99 19.98 5.59
CA CYS A 195 -0.30 19.14 4.60
C CYS A 195 -1.21 18.10 3.95
N GLU A 196 -2.52 18.17 4.23
CA GLU A 196 -3.48 17.12 3.88
C GLU A 196 -3.91 17.19 2.41
N ASP A 197 -4.12 18.40 1.88
CA ASP A 197 -4.46 18.62 0.47
C ASP A 197 -3.34 18.10 -0.45
N GLU A 198 -2.08 18.20 -0.02
CA GLU A 198 -0.92 17.69 -0.78
C GLU A 198 -0.84 16.16 -0.78
N LEU A 199 -1.28 15.49 0.29
CA LEU A 199 -1.23 14.03 0.40
C LEU A 199 -2.33 13.36 -0.42
N VAL A 200 -3.51 14.00 -0.53
CA VAL A 200 -4.64 13.49 -1.33
C VAL A 200 -4.59 13.89 -2.81
N ASP A 201 -3.69 14.80 -3.18
CA ASP A 201 -3.41 15.13 -4.57
C ASP A 201 -2.56 14.02 -5.22
N PHE A 202 -3.19 13.22 -6.08
CA PHE A 202 -2.54 12.10 -6.78
C PHE A 202 -1.33 12.56 -7.63
N SER A 203 -1.32 13.81 -8.11
CA SER A 203 -0.25 14.32 -8.97
C SER A 203 1.10 14.41 -8.26
N ASN A 204 1.12 14.53 -6.93
CA ASN A 204 2.32 14.52 -6.10
C ASN A 204 2.98 13.13 -6.01
N TRP A 205 2.30 12.10 -6.50
CA TRP A 205 2.73 10.71 -6.48
C TRP A 205 3.09 10.17 -7.87
N ASP A 206 2.77 10.93 -8.94
CA ASP A 206 3.21 10.60 -10.29
C ASP A 206 4.73 10.84 -10.41
N LYS A 207 5.46 9.79 -10.82
CA LYS A 207 6.91 9.85 -11.03
C LYS A 207 7.33 10.89 -12.09
N LYS A 208 6.39 11.33 -12.94
CA LYS A 208 6.64 12.37 -13.95
C LYS A 208 6.61 13.78 -13.38
N ASN A 209 5.83 14.00 -12.32
CA ASN A 209 5.86 15.24 -11.54
C ASN A 209 6.81 15.02 -10.37
N THR A 210 8.11 14.96 -10.67
CA THR A 210 9.11 15.10 -9.61
C THR A 210 8.87 16.45 -8.95
N GLY A 211 8.30 16.42 -7.75
CA GLY A 211 8.19 17.59 -6.89
C GLY A 211 9.54 18.28 -6.72
N SER A 212 9.52 19.45 -6.06
CA SER A 212 10.76 20.16 -5.70
C SER A 212 11.81 19.18 -5.18
N PRO A 213 13.10 19.29 -5.57
CA PRO A 213 14.17 18.39 -5.10
C PRO A 213 14.32 18.33 -3.58
N ASP A 214 13.65 19.23 -2.86
CA ASP A 214 13.62 19.34 -1.41
C ASP A 214 12.36 18.71 -0.77
N VAL A 215 11.41 18.19 -1.56
CA VAL A 215 10.18 17.55 -1.06
C VAL A 215 10.07 16.13 -1.63
N LYS A 216 9.74 15.19 -0.75
CA LYS A 216 9.55 13.77 -1.08
C LYS A 216 8.23 13.26 -0.52
N PHE A 217 7.34 12.84 -1.41
CA PHE A 217 6.16 12.06 -1.06
C PHE A 217 6.51 10.57 -1.09
N SER A 218 6.09 9.83 -0.06
CA SER A 218 6.28 8.37 -0.01
C SER A 218 5.12 7.70 0.71
N PHE A 219 4.74 6.52 0.24
CA PHE A 219 3.67 5.73 0.82
C PHE A 219 4.20 4.33 1.13
N ASN A 220 3.54 3.64 2.04
CA ASN A 220 3.81 2.23 2.31
C ASN A 220 2.54 1.51 2.75
N TYR A 221 2.62 0.18 2.70
CA TYR A 221 1.59 -0.69 3.20
C TYR A 221 1.90 -1.02 4.66
N GLY A 222 1.00 -0.67 5.57
CA GLY A 222 1.11 -0.98 6.99
C GLY A 222 0.80 -2.45 7.29
N GLY A 223 0.06 -3.11 6.40
CA GLY A 223 -0.24 -4.53 6.46
C GLY A 223 -1.66 -4.85 6.10
N ARG A 224 -1.97 -6.15 6.07
CA ARG A 224 -3.32 -6.66 5.86
C ARG A 224 -3.67 -7.68 6.92
N MET A 225 -4.94 -7.87 7.13
CA MET A 225 -5.48 -8.93 7.97
C MET A 225 -6.73 -9.47 7.31
N GLN A 226 -6.75 -10.76 7.02
CA GLN A 226 -7.90 -11.41 6.41
C GLN A 226 -8.51 -12.41 7.39
N VAL A 227 -9.84 -12.35 7.56
CA VAL A 227 -10.62 -13.31 8.35
C VAL A 227 -11.83 -13.73 7.51
N GLY A 228 -11.79 -14.96 6.98
CA GLY A 228 -12.77 -15.41 6.00
C GLY A 228 -12.72 -14.54 4.73
N ASN A 229 -13.86 -13.97 4.36
CA ASN A 229 -13.95 -13.04 3.23
C ASN A 229 -13.72 -11.59 3.65
N SER A 230 -13.57 -11.26 4.93
CA SER A 230 -13.28 -9.89 5.35
C SER A 230 -11.78 -9.62 5.32
N ILE A 231 -11.38 -8.47 4.79
CA ILE A 231 -9.99 -8.01 4.77
C ILE A 231 -9.90 -6.58 5.30
N GLY A 232 -8.98 -6.37 6.25
CA GLY A 232 -8.52 -5.06 6.69
C GLY A 232 -7.15 -4.77 6.05
N ILE A 233 -6.95 -3.55 5.59
CA ILE A 233 -5.77 -3.10 4.86
C ILE A 233 -5.31 -1.77 5.45
N GLN A 234 -4.10 -1.72 5.99
CA GLN A 234 -3.50 -0.48 6.47
C GLN A 234 -2.61 0.14 5.39
N VAL A 235 -2.82 1.42 5.11
CA VAL A 235 -2.01 2.19 4.15
C VAL A 235 -1.54 3.47 4.81
N ASN A 236 -0.29 3.87 4.54
CA ASN A 236 0.28 5.09 5.07
C ASN A 236 0.86 5.94 3.94
N ALA A 237 0.74 7.26 4.07
CA ALA A 237 1.33 8.24 3.18
C ALA A 237 2.04 9.32 3.99
N LYS A 238 3.19 9.79 3.51
CA LYS A 238 3.98 10.81 4.19
C LYS A 238 4.63 11.78 3.21
N LYS A 239 4.73 13.04 3.65
CA LYS A 239 5.56 14.08 3.03
C LYS A 239 6.81 14.24 3.87
N SER A 240 7.97 14.28 3.22
CA SER A 240 9.24 14.53 3.85
C SER A 240 9.97 15.67 3.16
N VAL A 241 10.61 16.54 3.92
CA VAL A 241 11.39 17.65 3.40
C VAL A 241 12.87 17.43 3.66
N LYS A 242 13.69 17.88 2.72
CA LYS A 242 15.14 17.80 2.81
C LYS A 242 15.62 18.84 3.81
N GLN A 243 16.31 18.40 4.86
CA GLN A 243 17.04 19.33 5.71
C GLN A 243 18.31 19.78 4.99
N GLY A 244 18.48 21.09 4.88
CA GLY A 244 19.77 21.69 4.51
C GLY A 244 20.86 21.33 5.54
N PRO A 245 22.14 21.53 5.22
CA PRO A 245 23.21 21.32 6.19
C PRO A 245 22.92 22.19 7.41
N THR A 246 22.81 21.55 8.57
CA THR A 246 22.66 22.19 9.87
C THR A 246 23.70 23.31 9.97
N ARG A 247 23.29 24.58 9.83
CA ARG A 247 24.08 25.69 10.35
C ARG A 247 23.95 25.60 11.86
N GLN A 248 24.78 24.76 12.48
CA GLN A 248 25.13 24.96 13.88
C GLN A 248 25.88 26.29 13.95
N THR A 249 25.10 27.34 14.20
CA THR A 249 25.37 28.37 15.20
C THR A 249 26.86 28.65 15.44
N GLU A 250 27.46 29.45 14.56
CA GLU A 250 28.55 30.37 14.94
C GLU A 250 27.98 31.34 15.98
N GLY A 251 27.97 30.90 17.23
CA GLY A 251 27.39 31.63 18.34
C GLY A 251 28.00 31.28 19.67
N THR A 252 29.24 30.77 19.70
CA THR A 252 30.02 30.63 20.94
C THR A 252 31.52 30.78 20.71
N THR A 253 31.96 31.85 20.04
CA THR A 253 33.40 32.22 19.99
C THR A 253 33.60 33.73 19.93
N LYS A 254 33.00 34.47 20.86
CA LYS A 254 33.45 35.82 21.25
C LYS A 254 33.16 36.05 22.74
N LYS A 255 33.90 35.34 23.60
CA LYS A 255 34.11 35.70 25.02
C LYS A 255 35.24 34.84 25.61
N ALA A 256 36.43 34.94 25.01
CA ALA A 256 37.69 34.46 25.57
C ALA A 256 38.86 35.05 24.77
N ALA A 257 38.87 36.37 24.58
CA ALA A 257 39.99 37.12 24.02
C ALA A 257 39.86 38.61 24.42
N GLU A 258 39.57 38.84 25.70
CA GLU A 258 39.65 40.12 26.40
C GLU A 258 39.77 39.73 27.87
N GLY A 259 41.01 39.51 28.33
CA GLY A 259 41.30 38.92 29.64
C GLY A 259 42.79 38.72 29.93
N GLU A 260 43.66 38.85 28.93
CA GLU A 260 45.11 38.86 29.14
C GLU A 260 45.77 39.92 28.22
N ALA A 261 45.53 41.19 28.51
CA ALA A 261 46.40 42.30 28.10
C ALA A 261 45.93 43.62 28.74
N GLU A 262 45.98 43.72 30.08
CA GLU A 262 46.14 45.00 30.82
C GLU A 262 46.05 44.75 32.33
N ALA A 263 47.21 44.50 32.95
CA ALA A 263 47.52 44.86 34.35
C ALA A 263 48.91 44.30 34.69
N GLY A 264 49.90 44.81 33.98
CA GLY A 264 51.31 44.63 34.27
C GLY A 264 52.01 45.96 34.13
N GLU A 265 51.55 46.96 34.88
CA GLU A 265 52.27 48.21 35.16
C GLU A 265 51.61 48.88 36.38
N LEU A 266 52.18 48.59 37.56
CA LEU A 266 52.54 49.51 38.66
C LEU A 266 53.00 48.70 39.89
#